data_AF-A0A8T4RRB6-F1
#
_entry.id   AF-A0A8T4RRB6-F1
#
_cell.length_a   1.000
_cell.length_b   1.000
_cell.length_c   1.000
_cell.angle_alpha   90.00
_cell.angle_beta   90.00
_cell.angle_gamma   90.00
#
_symmetry.space_group_name_H-M   'P 1'
#
loop_
_entity.id
_entity.type
_entity.pdbx_description
1 polymer ?
#
loop_
_entity_poly.entity_id
_entity_poly.type
_entity_poly.pdbx_seq_one_letter_code
_entity_poly.pdbx_strand_id
1 'polypeptide(L)' 'MEKTGRNFIVRFDIDKENIKTQMRTQNISPQEALGLLDMAKDQILDNLKKGRSDVFQAFKKDEE' A
#
# COMPACT_ATOMS: atom_id res chain seq x y z
N MET A 1 16.89 6.89 19.36
CA MET A 1 16.68 7.75 18.18
C MET A 1 15.27 7.48 17.68
N GLU A 2 14.33 8.41 17.86
CA GLU A 2 13.01 8.31 17.25
C GLU A 2 13.20 8.26 15.73
N LYS A 3 12.82 7.15 15.10
CA LYS A 3 12.68 7.11 13.65
C LYS A 3 11.50 8.03 13.31
N THR A 4 11.79 9.26 12.89
CA THR A 4 10.85 10.15 12.19
C THR A 4 10.55 9.56 10.81
N GLY A 5 9.92 8.39 10.79
CA GLY A 5 9.45 7.72 9.59
C GLY A 5 8.14 8.34 9.12
N ARG A 6 7.99 8.49 7.81
CA ARG A 6 6.72 8.77 7.17
C ARG A 6 6.09 7.45 6.77
N ASN A 7 4.87 7.20 7.22
CA ASN A 7 4.19 5.95 6.94
C ASN A 7 2.91 6.21 6.13
N PHE A 8 2.77 5.50 5.02
CA PHE A 8 1.57 5.47 4.18
C PHE A 8 1.18 4.00 3.97
N ILE A 9 0.07 3.58 4.57
CA ILE A 9 -0.38 2.18 4.54
C ILE A 9 -1.79 2.14 3.94
N VAL A 10 -1.93 1.36 2.87
CA VAL A 10 -3.23 1.02 2.27
C VAL A 10 -3.50 -0.46 2.57
N ARG A 11 -4.63 -0.73 3.21
CA ARG A 11 -5.09 -2.07 3.53
C ARG A 11 -6.38 -2.36 2.78
N PHE A 12 -6.42 -3.52 2.14
CA PHE A 12 -7.62 -4.07 1.55
C PHE A 12 -8.06 -5.26 2.38
N ASP A 13 -9.23 -5.17 2.99
CA ASP A 13 -9.90 -6.31 3.62
C ASP A 13 -10.95 -6.83 2.64
N ILE A 14 -10.74 -8.03 2.11
CA ILE A 14 -11.59 -8.67 1.10
C ILE A 14 -12.43 -9.75 1.78
N ASP A 15 -13.75 -9.62 1.75
CA ASP A 15 -14.69 -10.62 2.26
C ASP A 15 -15.77 -10.93 1.22
N LYS A 16 -15.72 -12.14 0.66
CA LYS A 16 -16.60 -12.66 -0.40
C LYS A 16 -16.72 -11.72 -1.60
N GLU A 17 -17.68 -10.80 -1.56
CA GLU A 17 -18.00 -9.84 -2.63
C GLU A 17 -17.71 -8.38 -2.24
N ASN A 18 -17.31 -8.14 -0.99
CA ASN A 18 -17.06 -6.82 -0.47
C ASN A 18 -15.56 -6.56 -0.34
N ILE A 19 -15.12 -5.44 -0.92
CA ILE A 19 -13.78 -4.90 -0.71
C ILE A 19 -13.91 -3.71 0.21
N LYS A 20 -13.27 -3.77 1.39
CA LYS A 20 -13.12 -2.64 2.30
C LYS A 20 -11.70 -2.11 2.20
N THR A 21 -11.57 -0.82 1.94
CA THR A 21 -10.27 -0.16 1.88
C THR A 21 -10.08 0.72 3.11
N GLN A 22 -8.95 0.55 3.79
CA GLN A 22 -8.54 1.39 4.91
C GLN A 22 -7.20 2.05 4.59
N MET A 23 -7.10 3.35 4.89
CA MET A 23 -5.86 4.11 4.74
C MET A 23 -5.41 4.62 6.10
N ARG A 24 -4.13 4.41 6.44
CA ARG A 24 -3.48 4.98 7.62
C ARG A 24 -2.25 5.77 7.20
N THR A 25 -2.16 7.01 7.68
CA THR A 25 -1.03 7.89 7.43
C THR A 25 -0.45 8.41 8.74
N GLN A 26 0.88 8.55 8.79
CA GLN A 26 1.59 9.15 9.92
C GLN A 26 2.61 10.14 9.37
N ASN A 27 2.55 11.39 9.86
CA ASN A 27 3.42 12.49 9.42
C ASN A 27 3.33 12.79 7.91
N ILE A 28 2.13 12.70 7.33
CA ILE A 28 1.84 12.97 5.91
C ILE A 28 0.56 13.81 5.83
N SER A 29 0.58 14.88 5.05
CA SER A 29 -0.61 15.71 4.84
C SER A 29 -1.65 15.00 3.96
N PRO A 30 -2.94 15.36 4.05
CA PRO A 30 -3.97 14.74 3.20
C PRO A 30 -3.68 14.84 1.70
N GLN A 31 -3.19 15.98 1.22
CA GLN A 31 -2.86 16.20 -0.19
C GLN A 31 -1.69 15.31 -0.64
N GLU A 32 -0.69 15.18 0.22
CA GLU A 32 0.45 14.32 -0.03
C GLU A 32 0.05 12.83 -0.04
N ALA A 33 -0.87 12.43 0.85
CA ALA A 33 -1.43 11.09 0.88
C ALA A 33 -2.17 10.73 -0.42
N LEU A 34 -2.92 11.68 -1.01
CA LEU A 34 -3.58 11.50 -2.30
C LEU A 34 -2.56 11.29 -3.43
N GLY A 35 -1.52 12.12 -3.49
CA GLY A 35 -0.45 11.95 -4.47
C GLY A 35 0.28 10.60 -4.33
N LEU A 36 0.55 10.18 -3.10
CA LEU A 36 1.15 8.86 -2.82
C LEU A 36 0.24 7.71 -3.25
N LEU A 37 -1.08 7.84 -3.06
CA LEU A 37 -2.06 6.84 -3.49
C LEU A 37 -2.09 6.71 -5.02
N ASP A 38 -2.09 7.82 -5.75
CA ASP A 38 -2.08 7.82 -7.21
C ASP A 38 -0.80 7.19 -7.76
N MET A 39 0.36 7.55 -7.20
CA MET A 39 1.63 6.92 -7.58
C MET A 39 1.65 5.42 -7.30
N ALA A 40 1.13 4.99 -6.14
CA ALA A 40 1.06 3.57 -5.79
C ALA A 40 0.14 2.79 -6.73
N LYS A 41 -1.02 3.35 -7.07
CA LYS A 41 -1.96 2.79 -8.05
C LYS A 41 -1.28 2.58 -9.41
N ASP A 42 -0.62 3.61 -9.93
CA ASP A 42 0.01 3.55 -11.26
C ASP A 42 1.15 2.52 -11.27
N GLN A 43 1.99 2.49 -10.23
CA GLN A 43 3.08 1.52 -10.12
C GLN A 43 2.57 0.07 -10.04
N ILE A 44 1.52 -0.19 -9.27
CA ILE A 44 0.92 -1.54 -9.16
C ILE A 44 0.40 -1.97 -10.53
N LEU A 45 -0.42 -1.13 -11.18
CA LEU A 45 -1.01 -1.44 -12.47
C LEU A 45 0.04 -1.64 -13.57
N ASP A 46 1.05 -0.77 -13.62
CA ASP A 46 2.10 -0.85 -14.64
C ASP A 46 2.97 -2.09 -14.48
N ASN A 47 3.30 -2.46 -13.25
CA ASN A 47 4.07 -3.67 -13.02
C ASN A 47 3.26 -4.93 -13.36
N LEU A 48 1.96 -4.96 -13.06
CA LEU A 48 1.06 -6.06 -13.45
C LEU A 48 0.94 -6.17 -14.98
N LYS A 49 0.77 -5.05 -15.69
CA LYS A 49 0.75 -5.01 -17.16
C LYS A 49 2.06 -5.53 -17.76
N LYS A 50 3.18 -5.32 -17.09
CA LYS A 50 4.52 -5.81 -17.48
C LYS A 50 4.77 -7.27 -17.06
N GLY A 51 3.78 -7.95 -16.49
CA GLY A 51 3.90 -9.35 -16.06
C GLY A 51 4.79 -9.57 -14.84
N ARG A 52 5.08 -8.53 -14.05
CA ARG A 52 5.85 -8.67 -12.80
C ARG A 52 4.92 -9.16 -11.70
N SER A 53 5.15 -10.39 -11.23
CA SER A 53 4.41 -11.02 -10.12
C SER A 53 4.85 -10.51 -8.75
N ASP A 54 6.01 -9.86 -8.64
CA ASP A 54 6.60 -9.47 -7.35
C ASP A 54 5.97 -8.23 -6.69
N VAL A 55 4.96 -7.63 -7.34
CA VAL A 55 4.27 -6.42 -6.87
C VAL A 55 3.55 -6.64 -5.54
N PHE A 56 3.14 -7.89 -5.28
CA PHE A 56 2.41 -8.29 -4.08
C PHE A 56 3.24 -9.23 -3.18
N GLN A 57 4.58 -9.17 -3.21
CA GLN A 57 5.39 -9.85 -2.19
C GLN A 57 5.22 -9.17 -0.83
N ALA A 58 4.01 -9.26 -0.27
CA ALA A 58 3.75 -9.10 1.14
C ALA A 58 4.46 -10.26 1.81
N PHE A 59 5.52 -9.91 2.56
CA PHE A 59 6.23 -10.74 3.53
C PHE A 59 5.46 -12.02 3.87
N LYS A 60 6.01 -13.18 3.50
CA LYS A 60 5.84 -14.34 4.37
C LYS A 60 6.32 -13.85 5.73
N LYS A 61 5.37 -13.63 6.62
CA LYS A 61 5.65 -13.48 8.03
C LYS A 61 6.16 -14.87 8.41
N ASP A 62 7.47 -15.05 8.39
CA ASP A 62 8.06 -16.24 9.00
C ASP A 62 7.58 -16.21 10.45
N GLU A 63 6.80 -17.22 10.80
CA GLU A 63 6.36 -17.47 12.17
C GLU A 63 7.60 -17.83 12.99
N GLU A 64 8.04 -16.92 13.85
CA GLU A 64 8.75 -17.21 15.10
C GLU A 64 8.03 -16.51 16.26
#